data_AF-A0A2V6IB96-F1
#
_entry.id   AF-A0A2V6IB96-F1
#
_cell.length_a   1.000
_cell.length_b   1.000
_cell.length_c   1.000
_cell.angle_alpha   90.00
_cell.angle_beta   90.00
_cell.angle_gamma   90.00
#
_symmetry.space_group_name_H-M   'P 1'
#
loop_
_entity.id
_entity.type
_entity.pdbx_description
1 polymer ?
#
loop_
_entity_poly.entity_id
_entity_poly.type
_entity_poly.pdbx_seq_one_letter_code
_entity_poly.pdbx_strand_id
1 'polypeptide(L)' 'MSQHRSLKGASTIAARRNVLKRFERVEILKKRGQWKEGQKVIGLPKTKPDV' A
#
# COMPACT_ATOMS: atom_id res chain seq x y z
N MET A 1 22.16 -23.21 5.13
CA MET A 1 22.20 -22.94 3.68
C MET A 1 22.47 -21.47 3.46
N SER A 2 23.52 -21.10 2.74
CA SER A 2 23.81 -19.69 2.40
C SER A 2 23.56 -19.46 0.91
N GLN A 3 22.98 -18.31 0.57
CA GLN A 3 22.70 -17.94 -0.82
C GLN A 3 24.02 -17.63 -1.56
N HIS A 4 24.22 -18.27 -2.71
CA HIS A 4 25.40 -18.08 -3.54
C HIS A 4 25.50 -16.63 -4.03
N ARG A 5 26.72 -16.06 -4.07
CA ARG A 5 26.95 -14.61 -4.27
C ARG A 5 26.46 -14.09 -5.62
N SER A 6 26.40 -14.93 -6.65
CA SER A 6 25.85 -14.58 -7.97
C SER A 6 24.32 -14.40 -7.99
N LEU A 7 23.62 -14.94 -6.98
CA LEU A 7 22.18 -14.73 -6.80
C LEU A 7 21.85 -13.46 -5.99
N LYS A 8 22.86 -12.70 -5.54
CA LYS A 8 22.61 -11.37 -4.96
C LYS A 8 22.31 -10.40 -6.11
N GLY A 9 21.03 -10.12 -6.34
CA GLY A 9 20.59 -9.07 -7.27
C GLY A 9 21.14 -7.70 -6.86
N ALA A 10 21.47 -6.87 -7.86
CA ALA A 10 22.23 -5.62 -7.74
C ALA A 10 21.56 -4.48 -6.95
N SER A 11 20.41 -4.70 -6.34
CA SER A 11 19.70 -3.69 -5.58
C SER A 11 18.93 -4.37 -4.45
N THR A 12 19.14 -3.90 -3.23
CA THR A 12 18.28 -4.16 -2.08
C THR A 12 16.83 -4.03 -2.55
N ILE A 13 16.08 -5.13 -2.54
CA ILE A 13 14.66 -5.10 -2.91
C ILE A 13 14.01 -4.08 -1.99
N ALA A 14 13.60 -2.92 -2.52
CA ALA A 14 12.78 -1.99 -1.77
C ALA A 14 11.52 -2.75 -1.41
N ALA A 15 11.30 -3.01 -0.12
CA ALA A 15 10.17 -3.79 0.34
C ALA A 15 8.88 -3.09 -0.13
N ARG A 16 8.23 -3.63 -1.16
CA ARG A 16 6.97 -3.07 -1.66
C ARG A 16 5.90 -3.31 -0.60
N ARG A 17 5.47 -2.24 0.05
CA ARG A 17 4.43 -2.27 1.09
C ARG A 17 3.06 -2.46 0.43
N ASN A 18 2.57 -3.69 0.42
CA ASN A 18 1.28 -4.04 -0.19
C ASN A 18 0.08 -3.72 0.71
N VAL A 19 0.29 -3.68 2.04
CA VAL A 19 -0.79 -3.49 3.02
C VAL A 19 -0.84 -2.02 3.44
N LEU A 20 -1.89 -1.33 3.02
CA LEU A 20 -2.14 0.05 3.41
C LEU A 20 -2.82 0.13 4.79
N LYS A 21 -2.44 1.11 5.59
CA LYS A 21 -3.10 1.45 6.85
C LYS A 21 -4.42 2.15 6.54
N ARG A 22 -5.35 2.12 7.48
CA ARG A 22 -6.71 2.64 7.29
C ARG A 22 -6.73 4.12 6.88
N PHE A 23 -5.88 4.96 7.48
CA PHE A 23 -5.81 6.38 7.13
C PHE A 23 -5.32 6.60 5.69
N GLU A 24 -4.33 5.85 5.23
CA GLU A 24 -3.84 5.90 3.84
C GLU A 24 -4.95 5.50 2.86
N ARG A 25 -5.76 4.49 3.23
CA ARG A 25 -6.94 4.10 2.44
C ARG A 25 -7.97 5.22 2.36
N VAL A 26 -8.22 5.92 3.47
CA VAL A 26 -9.13 7.09 3.50
C VAL A 26 -8.59 8.21 2.63
N GLU A 27 -7.29 8.53 2.68
CA GLU A 27 -6.67 9.55 1.85
C GLU A 27 -6.78 9.23 0.35
N ILE A 28 -6.56 7.98 -0.04
CA ILE A 28 -6.75 7.53 -1.43
C ILE A 28 -8.20 7.70 -1.86
N LEU A 29 -9.16 7.30 -1.02
CA LEU A 29 -10.57 7.44 -1.36
C LEU A 29 -11.04 8.91 -1.39
N LYS A 30 -10.47 9.77 -0.53
CA LYS A 30 -10.66 11.23 -0.58
C LYS A 30 -10.17 11.79 -1.92
N LYS A 31 -8.95 11.45 -2.33
CA LYS A 31 -8.38 11.86 -3.63
C LYS A 31 -9.24 11.41 -4.81
N ARG A 32 -9.89 10.26 -4.71
CA ARG A 32 -10.79 9.71 -5.73
C ARG A 32 -12.24 10.22 -5.63
N GLY A 33 -12.56 11.09 -4.66
CA GLY A 33 -13.91 11.59 -4.41
C GLY A 33 -14.90 10.51 -3.92
N GLN A 34 -14.42 9.33 -3.54
CA GLN A 34 -15.22 8.19 -3.11
C GLN A 34 -15.50 8.18 -1.60
N TRP A 35 -14.79 9.01 -0.84
CA TRP A 35 -14.97 9.17 0.60
C TRP A 35 -15.16 10.65 0.93
N LYS A 36 -16.19 10.95 1.72
CA LYS A 36 -16.57 12.30 2.15
C LYS A 36 -16.35 12.47 3.64
N GLU A 37 -16.09 13.70 4.07
CA GLU A 37 -15.93 14.04 5.47
C GLU A 37 -17.19 13.68 6.27
N GLY A 38 -17.02 13.00 7.40
CA GLY A 38 -18.12 12.44 8.20
C GLY A 38 -18.55 11.00 7.82
N GLN A 39 -18.05 10.41 6.72
CA GLN A 39 -18.27 8.98 6.47
C GLN A 39 -17.51 8.11 7.48
N LYS A 40 -18.03 6.91 7.70
CA LYS A 40 -17.39 5.91 8.55
C LYS A 40 -16.00 5.53 7.99
N VAL A 41 -15.03 5.40 8.88
CA VAL A 41 -13.67 4.93 8.55
C VAL A 41 -13.55 3.40 8.52
N ILE A 42 -14.64 2.70 8.85
CA ILE A 42 -14.76 1.23 8.81
C ILE A 42 -15.58 0.79 7.58
N GLY A 43 -15.36 -0.44 7.12
CA GLY A 43 -16.10 -0.97 5.95
C GLY A 43 -15.73 -0.30 4.62
N LEU A 44 -14.54 0.31 4.53
CA LEU A 44 -14.09 1.02 3.34
C LEU A 44 -14.01 0.07 2.12
N PRO A 45 -14.38 0.54 0.91
CA PRO A 45 -14.26 -0.23 -0.33
C PRO A 45 -12.82 -0.63 -0.61
N LYS A 46 -12.63 -1.66 -1.43
CA LYS A 46 -11.30 -2.18 -1.75
C LYS A 46 -10.47 -1.13 -2.48
N THR A 47 -9.39 -0.69 -1.85
CA THR A 47 -8.48 0.33 -2.39
C THR A 47 -7.23 -0.34 -2.94
N LYS A 48 -6.91 -0.08 -4.22
CA LYS A 48 -5.59 -0.35 -4.77
C LYS A 48 -4.67 0.85 -4.49
N PRO A 49 -3.39 0.64 -4.12
CA PRO A 49 -2.42 1.72 -4.05
C PRO A 49 -2.19 2.34 -5.44
N ASP A 50 -1.80 3.62 -5.49
CA ASP A 50 -1.53 4.36 -6.74
C ASP A 50 -0.08 4.16 -7.26
N VAL A 51 0.65 3.15 -6.76
CA VAL A 51 2.06 2.83 -7.07
C VAL A 51 2.24 1.51 -7.81
#